data_AF-A0A3M1VV99-F1
#
_entry.id   AF-A0A3M1VV99-F1
#
_cell.length_a   1.000
_cell.length_b   1.000
_cell.length_c   1.000
_cell.angle_alpha   90.00
_cell.angle_beta   90.00
_cell.angle_gamma   90.00
#
_symmetry.space_group_name_H-M   'P 1'
#
loop_
_entity.id
_entity.type
_entity.pdbx_description
1 polymer ?
#
loop_
_entity_poly.entity_id
_entity_poly.type
_entity_poly.pdbx_seq_one_letter_code
_entity_poly.pdbx_strand_id
1 'polypeptide(L)'
;MPVKLKKPVPTSWAEPWKIKTVEHIKILPKEKRKAALDEAGWNTFLLRSEDVYIDLLTDSGTTAMSDRQWAAMMTGDEAYAGSKDFYMLEEAVREVYGYRHVVPTHQGRGAEHLLSQIMIKPGQVVPGNMYFTTTRFHQEYAGGKFEDIIID
;
A
#
# COMPACT_ATOMS: atom_id res chain seq x y z
N MET A 1 10.91 -6.63 -31.95
CA MET A 1 9.92 -5.79 -32.68
C MET A 1 9.26 -4.87 -31.66
N PRO A 2 9.26 -3.54 -31.82
CA PRO A 2 8.65 -2.67 -30.82
C PRO A 2 7.13 -2.72 -30.96
N VAL A 3 6.44 -3.09 -29.88
CA VAL A 3 4.98 -3.05 -29.78
C VAL A 3 4.56 -1.57 -29.77
N LYS A 4 3.94 -1.10 -30.85
CA LYS A 4 3.28 0.21 -30.89
C LYS A 4 1.97 0.13 -30.09
N LEU A 5 1.99 0.53 -28.82
CA LEU A 5 0.76 0.86 -28.09
C LEU A 5 0.52 2.37 -28.17
N LYS A 6 -0.12 2.84 -29.24
CA LYS A 6 -0.88 4.11 -29.20
C LYS A 6 -2.30 3.77 -28.77
N LYS A 7 -2.54 3.66 -27.46
CA LYS A 7 -3.92 3.77 -26.95
C LYS A 7 -4.29 5.26 -26.95
N PRO A 8 -5.46 5.66 -27.48
CA PRO A 8 -5.89 7.04 -27.39
C PRO A 8 -6.02 7.43 -25.91
N VAL A 9 -5.45 8.57 -25.54
CA VAL A 9 -5.64 9.16 -24.21
C VAL A 9 -7.14 9.45 -24.06
N PRO A 10 -7.82 8.93 -23.03
CA PRO A 10 -9.23 9.24 -22.82
C PRO A 10 -9.42 10.75 -22.71
N THR A 11 -10.32 11.30 -23.53
CA THR A 11 -10.63 12.75 -23.58
C THR A 11 -11.62 13.19 -22.50
N SER A 12 -12.04 12.28 -21.61
CA SER A 12 -13.02 12.52 -20.56
C SER A 12 -12.42 12.25 -19.19
N TRP A 13 -12.73 13.14 -18.23
CA TRP A 13 -12.41 12.99 -16.81
C TRP A 13 -13.35 12.02 -16.07
N ALA A 14 -14.35 11.46 -16.76
CA ALA A 14 -15.23 10.47 -16.17
C ALA A 14 -14.46 9.22 -15.75
N GLU A 15 -14.86 8.62 -14.62
CA GLU A 15 -14.28 7.40 -14.08
C GLU A 15 -14.38 6.25 -15.11
N PRO A 16 -13.27 5.64 -15.59
CA PRO A 16 -13.32 4.45 -16.44
C PRO A 16 -13.75 3.15 -15.72
N TRP A 17 -14.63 3.26 -14.72
CA TRP A 17 -15.24 2.16 -13.98
C TRP A 17 -16.65 2.56 -13.53
N LYS A 18 -17.46 1.57 -13.15
CA LYS A 18 -18.81 1.78 -12.60
C LYS A 18 -18.85 1.29 -11.15
N ILE A 19 -19.62 1.96 -10.32
CA ILE A 19 -19.85 1.54 -8.93
C ILE A 19 -20.60 0.20 -8.94
N LYS A 20 -20.02 -0.83 -8.31
CA LYS A 20 -20.64 -2.17 -8.18
C LYS A 20 -21.32 -2.34 -6.82
N THR A 21 -20.71 -1.83 -5.76
CA THR A 21 -21.19 -1.84 -4.38
C THR A 21 -20.86 -0.50 -3.73
N VAL A 22 -21.55 -0.16 -2.63
CA VAL A 22 -21.29 1.05 -1.84
C VAL A 22 -21.10 0.69 -0.38
N GLU A 23 -20.27 1.47 0.31
CA GLU A 23 -20.18 1.47 1.77
C GLU A 23 -20.96 2.67 2.32
N HIS A 24 -21.75 2.46 3.36
CA HIS A 24 -22.58 3.53 3.93
C HIS A 24 -21.74 4.44 4.84
N ILE A 25 -21.77 5.74 4.55
CA ILE A 25 -21.11 6.79 5.34
C ILE A 25 -22.12 7.66 6.08
N LYS A 26 -21.70 8.24 7.19
CA LYS A 26 -22.51 9.15 8.01
C LYS A 26 -22.03 10.59 7.82
N ILE A 27 -22.98 11.53 7.69
CA ILE A 27 -22.70 12.96 7.76
C ILE A 27 -23.13 13.44 9.15
N LEU A 28 -22.20 13.45 10.10
CA LEU A 28 -22.48 13.95 11.44
C LEU A 28 -22.73 15.47 11.43
N PRO A 29 -23.67 15.98 12.24
CA PRO A 29 -23.77 17.41 12.51
C PRO A 29 -22.46 17.98 13.10
N LYS A 30 -22.22 19.28 12.89
CA LYS A 30 -20.99 19.97 13.33
C LYS A 30 -20.69 19.74 14.82
N GLU A 31 -21.68 19.83 15.68
CA GLU A 31 -21.50 19.67 17.14
C GLU A 31 -21.04 18.26 17.52
N LYS A 32 -21.54 17.22 16.83
CA LYS A 32 -21.10 15.84 17.05
C LYS A 32 -19.66 15.62 16.59
N ARG A 33 -19.28 16.22 15.45
CA ARG A 33 -17.88 16.17 14.99
C ARG A 33 -16.93 16.87 15.96
N LYS A 34 -17.34 17.99 16.54
CA LYS A 34 -16.56 18.70 17.56
C LYS A 34 -16.37 17.84 18.81
N ALA A 35 -17.46 17.24 19.32
CA ALA A 35 -17.38 16.34 20.47
C ALA A 35 -16.46 15.14 20.20
N ALA A 36 -16.52 14.54 19.00
CA ALA A 36 -15.62 13.45 18.62
C ALA A 36 -14.14 13.88 18.56
N LEU A 37 -13.85 15.10 18.08
CA LEU A 37 -12.50 15.66 18.10
C LEU A 37 -12.00 15.95 19.51
N ASP A 38 -12.86 16.47 20.38
CA ASP A 38 -12.53 16.70 21.78
C ASP A 38 -12.23 15.36 22.51
N GLU A 39 -13.04 14.31 22.29
CA GLU A 39 -12.79 12.95 22.81
C GLU A 39 -11.49 12.35 22.27
N ALA A 40 -11.18 12.58 20.99
CA ALA A 40 -9.95 12.13 20.34
C ALA A 40 -8.71 12.97 20.73
N GLY A 41 -8.84 13.95 21.63
CA GLY A 41 -7.73 14.80 22.06
C GLY A 41 -7.12 15.59 20.91
N TRP A 42 -7.94 16.03 19.95
CA TRP A 42 -7.53 16.76 18.76
C TRP A 42 -6.54 16.01 17.85
N ASN A 43 -6.46 14.69 17.98
CA ASN A 43 -5.65 13.83 17.12
C ASN A 43 -6.56 12.97 16.22
N THR A 44 -6.53 13.21 14.90
CA THR A 44 -7.39 12.49 13.94
C THR A 44 -7.11 10.99 13.87
N PHE A 45 -5.90 10.53 14.26
CA PHE A 45 -5.60 9.09 14.37
C PHE A 45 -6.46 8.36 15.42
N LEU A 46 -7.04 9.09 16.37
CA LEU A 46 -7.87 8.54 17.44
C LEU A 46 -9.37 8.67 17.15
N LEU A 47 -9.75 9.24 15.99
CA LEU A 47 -11.15 9.27 15.58
C LEU A 47 -11.64 7.86 15.22
N ARG A 48 -12.90 7.58 15.56
CA ARG A 48 -13.58 6.37 15.10
C ARG A 48 -13.94 6.56 13.63
N SER A 49 -13.70 5.55 12.81
CA SER A 49 -13.99 5.59 11.37
C SER A 49 -15.46 5.93 11.07
N GLU A 50 -16.41 5.45 11.88
CA GLU A 50 -17.83 5.74 11.70
C GLU A 50 -18.23 7.21 11.87
N ASP A 51 -17.37 8.01 12.52
CA ASP A 51 -17.57 9.45 12.73
C ASP A 51 -16.91 10.31 11.64
N VAL A 52 -16.21 9.68 10.69
CA VAL A 52 -15.52 10.32 9.57
C VAL A 52 -16.36 10.18 8.30
N TYR A 53 -16.64 11.32 7.63
CA TYR A 53 -17.43 11.33 6.40
C TYR A 53 -16.60 10.96 5.16
N ILE A 54 -15.44 11.57 5.01
CA ILE A 54 -14.47 11.30 3.94
C ILE A 54 -13.13 11.08 4.64
N ASP A 55 -12.64 9.85 4.61
CA ASP A 55 -11.38 9.48 5.23
C ASP A 55 -10.23 9.60 4.22
N LEU A 56 -9.37 10.58 4.45
CA LEU A 56 -8.17 10.86 3.66
C LEU A 56 -6.90 10.66 4.49
N LEU A 57 -6.96 9.89 5.57
CA LEU A 57 -5.83 9.66 6.45
C LEU A 57 -4.67 8.97 5.73
N THR A 58 -4.99 8.00 4.86
CA THR A 58 -4.00 7.24 4.09
C THR A 58 -4.65 6.56 2.89
N ASP A 59 -3.86 6.33 1.84
CA ASP A 59 -4.15 5.48 0.70
C ASP A 59 -3.77 4.00 0.95
N SER A 60 -3.10 3.70 2.07
CA SER A 60 -2.61 2.37 2.41
C SER A 60 -3.74 1.44 2.88
N GLY A 61 -4.17 0.54 2.00
CA GLY A 61 -5.16 -0.50 2.33
C GLY A 61 -6.62 -0.01 2.34
N THR A 62 -6.87 1.22 1.88
CA THR A 62 -8.19 1.87 1.85
C THR A 62 -8.82 1.89 0.44
N THR A 63 -8.28 1.11 -0.49
CA THR A 63 -8.74 1.05 -1.89
C THR A 63 -10.01 0.21 -2.06
N ALA A 64 -10.88 0.59 -3.00
CA ALA A 64 -12.00 -0.24 -3.43
C ALA A 64 -11.54 -1.34 -4.40
N MET A 65 -11.79 -2.61 -4.07
CA MET A 65 -11.53 -3.75 -4.96
C MET A 65 -12.59 -3.88 -6.06
N SER A 66 -12.17 -4.36 -7.23
CA SER A 66 -13.06 -4.74 -8.34
C SER A 66 -13.87 -6.02 -8.04
N ASP A 67 -14.92 -6.27 -8.82
CA ASP A 67 -15.68 -7.50 -8.71
C ASP A 67 -14.88 -8.76 -9.05
N ARG A 68 -13.87 -8.65 -9.92
CA ARG A 68 -12.92 -9.74 -10.21
C ARG A 68 -12.04 -10.08 -9.01
N GLN A 69 -11.58 -9.10 -8.26
CA GLN A 69 -10.82 -9.32 -7.03
C GLN A 69 -11.71 -9.98 -5.96
N TRP A 70 -12.95 -9.51 -5.79
CA TRP A 70 -13.91 -10.18 -4.90
C TRP A 70 -14.21 -11.62 -5.33
N ALA A 71 -14.31 -11.90 -6.63
CA ALA A 71 -14.48 -13.27 -7.12
C ALA A 71 -13.27 -14.16 -6.78
N ALA A 72 -12.05 -13.65 -6.96
CA ALA A 72 -10.82 -14.37 -6.60
C ALA A 72 -10.76 -14.68 -5.10
N MET A 73 -11.16 -13.73 -4.25
CA MET A 73 -11.24 -13.93 -2.79
C MET A 73 -12.14 -15.11 -2.39
N MET A 74 -13.19 -15.42 -3.16
CA MET A 74 -14.10 -16.54 -2.86
C MET A 74 -13.52 -17.92 -3.23
N THR A 75 -12.39 -17.94 -3.95
CA THR A 75 -11.79 -19.16 -4.49
C THR A 75 -10.34 -19.36 -4.03
N GLY A 76 -9.94 -18.67 -2.96
CA GLY A 76 -8.61 -18.77 -2.37
C GLY A 76 -8.23 -20.20 -2.01
N ASP A 77 -7.00 -20.58 -2.32
CA ASP A 77 -6.36 -21.83 -1.95
C ASP A 77 -5.51 -21.60 -0.68
N GLU A 78 -6.10 -21.97 0.46
CA GLU A 78 -5.53 -21.80 1.81
C GLU A 78 -4.51 -22.89 2.17
N ALA A 79 -3.92 -23.57 1.19
CA ALA A 79 -2.86 -24.54 1.41
C ALA A 79 -1.63 -23.89 2.04
N TYR A 80 -1.12 -24.49 3.12
CA TYR A 80 0.05 -23.98 3.86
C TYR A 80 1.33 -23.91 3.02
N ALA A 81 1.48 -24.80 2.03
CA ALA A 81 2.59 -24.79 1.10
C ALA A 81 2.08 -25.17 -0.30
N GLY A 82 2.58 -24.46 -1.32
CA GLY A 82 2.24 -24.73 -2.72
C GLY A 82 0.85 -24.24 -3.14
N SER A 83 0.29 -23.22 -2.47
CA SER A 83 -0.96 -22.58 -2.88
C SER A 83 -0.88 -22.11 -4.34
N LYS A 84 -1.92 -22.39 -5.12
CA LYS A 84 -2.05 -21.92 -6.51
C LYS A 84 -1.99 -20.39 -6.61
N ASP A 85 -2.48 -19.69 -5.58
CA ASP A 85 -2.58 -18.23 -5.58
C ASP A 85 -1.22 -17.57 -5.43
N PHE A 86 -0.29 -18.22 -4.71
CA PHE A 86 1.12 -17.80 -4.68
C PHE A 86 1.75 -17.85 -6.08
N TYR A 87 1.53 -18.92 -6.83
CA TYR A 87 2.09 -19.04 -8.18
C TYR A 87 1.50 -17.99 -9.14
N MET A 88 0.20 -17.66 -9.01
CA MET A 88 -0.41 -16.55 -9.75
C MET A 88 0.22 -15.20 -9.39
N LEU A 89 0.48 -14.93 -8.10
CA LEU A 89 1.19 -13.73 -7.66
C LEU A 89 2.62 -13.69 -8.21
N GLU A 90 3.35 -14.79 -8.13
CA GLU A 90 4.72 -14.89 -8.62
C GLU A 90 4.79 -14.59 -10.13
N GLU A 91 3.90 -15.19 -10.92
CA GLU A 91 3.82 -14.98 -12.36
C GLU A 91 3.49 -13.52 -12.69
N ALA A 92 2.51 -12.92 -12.02
CA ALA A 92 2.14 -11.52 -12.21
C ALA A 92 3.31 -10.56 -11.87
N VAL A 93 4.01 -10.79 -10.76
CA VAL A 93 5.20 -9.99 -10.39
C VAL A 93 6.31 -10.15 -11.42
N ARG A 94 6.53 -11.36 -11.94
CA ARG A 94 7.53 -11.62 -12.98
C ARG A 94 7.16 -10.97 -14.31
N GLU A 95 5.89 -11.00 -14.70
CA GLU A 95 5.41 -10.36 -15.93
C GLU A 95 5.52 -8.83 -15.86
N VAL A 96 5.07 -8.23 -14.75
CA VAL A 96 4.97 -6.77 -14.60
C VAL A 96 6.32 -6.13 -14.24
N TYR A 97 7.07 -6.75 -13.31
CA TYR A 97 8.31 -6.17 -12.78
C TYR A 97 9.59 -6.85 -13.28
N GLY A 98 9.51 -8.07 -13.82
CA GLY A 98 10.68 -8.78 -14.37
C GLY A 98 11.62 -9.41 -13.33
N TYR A 99 11.27 -9.42 -12.04
CA TYR A 99 12.10 -10.05 -11.02
C TYR A 99 12.09 -11.58 -11.10
N ARG A 100 13.27 -12.18 -10.93
CA ARG A 100 13.44 -13.65 -11.00
C ARG A 100 12.80 -14.37 -9.82
N HIS A 101 12.96 -13.82 -8.62
CA HIS A 101 12.53 -14.42 -7.35
C HIS A 101 11.55 -13.49 -6.63
N VAL A 102 10.54 -14.07 -5.99
CA VAL A 102 9.50 -13.36 -5.27
C VAL A 102 9.31 -14.01 -3.90
N VAL A 103 9.28 -13.19 -2.85
CA VAL A 103 8.96 -13.63 -1.49
C VAL A 103 7.79 -12.77 -0.99
N PRO A 104 6.59 -13.34 -0.81
CA PRO A 104 5.45 -12.58 -0.34
C PRO A 104 5.64 -12.21 1.13
N THR A 105 5.17 -11.02 1.49
CA THR A 105 5.09 -10.57 2.88
C THR A 105 3.70 -9.98 3.11
N HIS A 106 3.26 -9.88 4.37
CA HIS A 106 1.92 -9.38 4.67
C HIS A 106 1.72 -7.93 4.20
N GLN A 107 2.77 -7.09 4.20
CA GLN A 107 2.80 -5.74 3.66
C GLN A 107 4.23 -5.20 3.53
N GLY A 108 4.39 -3.97 3.03
CA GLY A 108 5.69 -3.35 2.72
C GLY A 108 6.74 -3.44 3.83
N ARG A 109 6.41 -3.08 5.09
CA ARG A 109 7.39 -3.10 6.19
C ARG A 109 7.96 -4.48 6.52
N GLY A 110 7.22 -5.56 6.23
CA GLY A 110 7.75 -6.92 6.35
C GLY A 110 8.88 -7.18 5.34
N ALA A 111 8.71 -6.71 4.10
CA ALA A 111 9.74 -6.79 3.07
C ALA A 111 10.95 -5.89 3.40
N GLU A 112 10.71 -4.67 3.92
CA GLU A 112 11.78 -3.76 4.37
C GLU A 112 12.66 -4.38 5.44
N HIS A 113 12.04 -5.06 6.43
CA HIS A 113 12.75 -5.76 7.48
C HIS A 113 13.67 -6.86 6.92
N LEU A 114 13.13 -7.77 6.09
CA LEU A 114 13.91 -8.86 5.49
C LEU A 114 15.06 -8.31 4.65
N LEU A 115 14.78 -7.35 3.76
CA LEU A 115 15.79 -6.77 2.88
C LEU A 115 16.91 -6.11 3.68
N SER A 116 16.57 -5.31 4.70
CA SER A 116 17.55 -4.59 5.51
C SER A 116 18.44 -5.55 6.30
N GLN A 117 17.86 -6.58 6.93
CA GLN A 117 18.62 -7.58 7.69
C GLN A 117 19.55 -8.43 6.81
N ILE A 118 19.17 -8.70 5.56
CA ILE A 118 19.98 -9.48 4.62
C ILE A 118 21.12 -8.63 4.02
N MET A 119 20.82 -7.37 3.66
CA MET A 119 21.69 -6.58 2.79
C MET A 119 22.62 -5.61 3.53
N ILE A 120 22.31 -5.23 4.77
CA ILE A 120 23.04 -4.19 5.51
C ILE A 120 23.97 -4.82 6.54
N LYS A 121 25.22 -4.36 6.54
CA LYS A 121 26.20 -4.60 7.61
C LYS A 121 26.35 -3.32 8.45
N PRO A 122 26.59 -3.45 9.77
CA PRO A 122 26.80 -2.29 10.63
C PRO A 122 27.86 -1.33 10.10
N GLY A 123 27.54 -0.04 10.09
CA GLY A 123 28.40 1.05 9.61
C GLY A 123 28.32 1.34 8.11
N GLN A 124 27.56 0.55 7.32
CA GLN A 124 27.31 0.88 5.91
C GLN A 124 26.36 2.07 5.77
N VAL A 125 26.56 2.83 4.69
CA VAL A 125 25.67 3.93 4.30
C VAL A 125 24.58 3.40 3.35
N VAL A 126 23.34 3.82 3.59
CA VAL A 126 22.19 3.56 2.71
C VAL A 126 21.73 4.91 2.13
N PRO A 127 22.14 5.26 0.90
CA PRO A 127 21.73 6.50 0.27
C PRO A 127 20.27 6.37 -0.21
N GLY A 128 19.46 7.41 0.01
CA GLY A 128 18.10 7.50 -0.50
C GLY A 128 17.75 8.91 -0.95
N ASN A 129 16.81 9.01 -1.87
CA ASN A 129 16.23 10.27 -2.33
C ASN A 129 15.02 10.60 -1.45
N MET A 130 15.24 11.29 -0.33
CA MET A 130 14.35 11.31 0.86
C MET A 130 14.24 9.94 1.56
N TYR A 131 13.38 9.87 2.56
CA TYR A 131 13.07 8.63 3.30
C TYR A 131 11.57 8.44 3.52
N PHE A 132 11.17 7.18 3.66
CA PHE A 132 9.91 6.78 4.29
C PHE A 132 10.19 6.25 5.70
N THR A 133 9.24 6.46 6.61
CA THR A 133 9.46 6.29 8.05
C THR A 133 9.89 4.87 8.44
N THR A 134 9.17 3.85 7.97
CA THR A 134 9.50 2.44 8.31
C THR A 134 10.72 1.94 7.55
N THR A 135 10.95 2.41 6.32
CA THR A 135 12.13 2.05 5.53
C THR A 135 13.41 2.50 6.24
N ARG A 136 13.48 3.77 6.64
CA ARG A 136 14.63 4.31 7.38
C ARG A 136 14.83 3.60 8.71
N PHE A 137 13.74 3.36 9.45
CA PHE A 137 13.82 2.60 10.70
C PHE A 137 14.48 1.24 10.47
N HIS A 138 14.07 0.46 9.47
CA HIS A 138 14.64 -0.86 9.23
C HIS A 138 16.09 -0.81 8.75
N GLN A 139 16.48 0.23 7.99
CA GLN A 139 17.87 0.45 7.59
C GLN A 139 18.77 0.74 8.81
N GLU A 140 18.36 1.67 9.66
CA GLU A 140 19.11 2.07 10.87
C GLU A 140 19.11 0.95 11.92
N TYR A 141 18.00 0.23 12.07
CA TYR A 141 17.89 -0.94 12.95
C TYR A 141 18.83 -2.08 12.54
N ALA A 142 19.11 -2.23 11.25
CA ALA A 142 20.13 -3.17 10.75
C ALA A 142 21.58 -2.65 10.91
N GLY A 143 21.76 -1.47 11.50
CA GLY A 143 23.07 -0.83 11.72
C GLY A 143 23.56 0.02 10.55
N GLY A 144 22.70 0.28 9.56
CA GLY A 144 23.00 1.20 8.47
C GLY A 144 22.89 2.66 8.89
N LYS A 145 23.51 3.56 8.13
CA LYS A 145 23.33 5.01 8.25
C LYS A 145 22.59 5.51 7.01
N PHE A 146 21.39 6.03 7.18
CA PHE A 146 20.67 6.68 6.08
C PHE A 146 21.37 8.00 5.71
N GLU A 147 21.50 8.27 4.41
CA GLU A 147 21.98 9.54 3.87
C GLU A 147 21.02 10.02 2.78
N ASP A 148 20.58 11.27 2.87
CA ASP A 148 19.78 11.90 1.82
C ASP A 148 20.70 12.38 0.69
N ILE A 149 20.43 11.96 -0.54
CA ILE A 149 21.25 12.24 -1.73
C ILE A 149 20.55 13.13 -2.76
N ILE A 150 19.50 13.84 -2.36
CA ILE A 150 18.93 14.90 -3.20
C ILE A 150 19.95 16.03 -3.32
N ILE A 151 20.22 16.44 -4.56
CA ILE A 151 21.09 17.57 -4.90
C ILE A 151 20.17 18.64 -5.50
N ASP A 152 20.24 19.86 -4.96
CA ASP A 152 19.58 21.06 -5.48
C ASP A 152 20.24 21.57 -6.78
#